data_AF-A0A8S9I7N0-F1
#
_entry.id   AF-A0A8S9I7N0-F1
#
_cell.length_a   1.000
_cell.length_b   1.000
_cell.length_c   1.000
_cell.angle_alpha   90.00
_cell.angle_beta   90.00
_cell.angle_gamma   90.00
#
_symmetry.space_group_name_H-M   'P 1'
#
loop_
_entity.id
_entity.type
_entity.pdbx_description
1 polymer ?
#
loop_
_entity_poly.entity_id
_entity_poly.type
_entity_poly.pdbx_seq_one_letter_code
_entity_poly.pdbx_strand_id
1 'polypeptide(L)'
;MEISALVDSISSFLNLSSSRHIYLDPFDKYYKRVEELLRVLKPIADAAVLNSDLALEEKLCKSFQELNQDVDHSRDFFTSWHPFSSKVYFVSSHNFSSQVILKLYGI
;
A
#
# COMPACT_ATOMS: atom_id res chain seq x y z
N MET A 1 8.28 3.43 20.06
CA MET A 1 7.78 2.45 19.09
C MET A 1 8.83 1.37 18.95
N GLU A 2 8.46 0.09 18.99
CA GLU A 2 9.43 -0.97 18.72
C GLU A 2 9.68 -1.09 17.22
N ILE A 3 10.94 -1.22 16.80
CA ILE A 3 11.32 -1.34 15.38
C ILE A 3 10.73 -2.62 14.77
N SER A 4 10.43 -3.63 15.60
CA SER A 4 9.68 -4.83 15.24
C SER A 4 8.32 -4.49 14.59
N ALA A 5 7.61 -3.47 15.09
CA ALA A 5 6.34 -3.05 14.53
C ALA A 5 6.44 -2.60 13.06
N LEU A 6 7.56 -1.93 12.70
CA LEU A 6 7.84 -1.56 11.31
C LEU A 6 8.04 -2.78 10.43
N VAL A 7 8.82 -3.76 10.90
CA VAL A 7 9.04 -5.02 10.16
C VAL A 7 7.72 -5.77 9.95
N ASP A 8 6.87 -5.82 10.98
CA ASP A 8 5.56 -6.45 10.91
C ASP A 8 4.63 -5.72 9.95
N SER A 9 4.61 -4.38 9.99
CA SER A 9 3.80 -3.56 9.09
C SER A 9 4.25 -3.72 7.64
N ILE A 10 5.56 -3.70 7.37
CA ILE A 10 6.12 -3.96 6.04
C ILE A 10 5.74 -5.37 5.57
N SER A 11 5.90 -6.39 6.43
CA SER A 11 5.57 -7.77 6.08
C SER A 11 4.08 -7.93 5.77
N SER A 12 3.22 -7.29 6.56
CA SER A 12 1.77 -7.23 6.31
C SER A 12 1.45 -6.59 4.96
N PHE A 13 2.09 -5.46 4.63
CA PHE A 13 1.91 -4.79 3.34
C PHE A 13 2.35 -5.69 2.19
N LEU A 14 3.54 -6.29 2.24
CA LEU A 14 4.06 -7.14 1.17
C LEU A 14 3.18 -8.37 0.93
N ASN A 15 2.50 -8.87 1.96
CA ASN A 15 1.53 -9.96 1.84
C ASN A 15 0.20 -9.54 1.18
N LEU A 16 -0.04 -8.25 0.96
CA LEU A 16 -1.20 -7.81 0.19
C LEU A 16 -1.08 -8.17 -1.30
N SER A 17 0.13 -8.32 -1.84
CA SER A 17 0.33 -8.65 -3.26
C SER A 17 0.02 -10.12 -3.57
N SER A 18 0.22 -11.02 -2.59
CA SER A 18 -0.07 -12.44 -2.75
C SER A 18 -1.57 -12.75 -2.76
N SER A 19 -2.40 -11.88 -2.18
CA SER A 19 -3.84 -12.09 -2.05
C SER A 19 -4.67 -11.42 -3.15
N ARG A 20 -4.08 -10.53 -3.95
CA ARG A 20 -4.84 -9.60 -4.79
C ARG A 20 -4.43 -9.70 -6.26
N HIS A 21 -5.34 -10.21 -7.10
CA HIS A 21 -5.23 -10.13 -8.57
C HIS A 21 -5.45 -8.67 -9.04
N ILE A 22 -4.51 -7.78 -8.77
CA ILE A 22 -4.52 -6.38 -9.22
C ILE A 22 -3.90 -6.35 -10.63
N TYR A 23 -4.65 -6.74 -11.66
CA TYR A 23 -4.04 -6.92 -12.98
C TYR A 23 -4.23 -5.79 -13.98
N LEU A 24 -5.03 -4.74 -13.72
CA LEU A 24 -5.42 -3.82 -14.81
C LEU A 24 -5.62 -2.34 -14.44
N ASP A 25 -5.19 -1.87 -13.27
CA ASP A 25 -5.45 -0.50 -12.82
C ASP A 25 -4.15 0.35 -12.84
N PRO A 26 -4.12 1.60 -13.36
CA PRO A 26 -3.02 2.55 -13.11
C PRO A 26 -2.59 2.64 -11.64
N PHE A 27 -3.47 2.31 -10.70
CA PHE A 27 -3.17 2.20 -9.26
C PHE A 27 -2.23 1.04 -8.90
N ASP A 28 -2.16 -0.03 -9.70
CA ASP A 28 -1.22 -1.15 -9.54
C ASP A 28 0.23 -0.69 -9.65
N LYS A 29 0.53 0.24 -10.57
CA LYS A 29 1.87 0.81 -10.72
C LYS A 29 2.34 1.51 -9.45
N TYR A 30 1.44 2.22 -8.77
CA TYR A 30 1.76 2.90 -7.52
C TYR A 30 1.96 1.90 -6.38
N TYR A 31 1.07 0.91 -6.28
CA TYR A 31 1.23 -0.18 -5.32
C TYR A 31 2.57 -0.90 -5.49
N LYS A 32 2.90 -1.36 -6.70
CA LYS A 32 4.16 -2.04 -7.02
C LYS A 32 5.39 -1.19 -6.68
N ARG A 33 5.34 0.12 -6.95
CA ARG A 33 6.44 1.02 -6.60
C ARG A 33 6.66 1.09 -5.09
N VAL A 34 5.59 1.15 -4.31
CA VAL A 34 5.69 1.10 -2.84
C VAL A 34 6.20 -0.27 -2.39
N GLU A 35 5.68 -1.35 -2.97
CA GLU A 35 6.12 -2.72 -2.69
C GLU A 35 7.64 -2.90 -2.92
N GLU A 36 8.16 -2.42 -4.05
CA GLU A 36 9.58 -2.46 -4.39
C GLU A 36 10.43 -1.69 -3.36
N LEU A 37 10.01 -0.49 -2.96
CA LEU A 37 10.70 0.30 -1.93
C LEU A 37 10.71 -0.42 -0.59
N LEU A 38 9.57 -0.98 -0.17
CA LEU A 38 9.46 -1.69 1.09
C LEU A 38 10.26 -3.00 1.11
N ARG A 39 10.41 -3.69 -0.03
CA ARG A 39 11.32 -4.84 -0.16
C ARG A 39 12.78 -4.48 0.08
N VAL A 40 13.20 -3.29 -0.34
CA VAL A 40 14.57 -2.78 -0.10
C VAL A 40 14.73 -2.33 1.36
N LEU A 41 13.70 -1.71 1.94
CA LEU A 41 13.76 -1.19 3.30
C LEU A 41 13.61 -2.27 4.37
N LYS A 42 12.90 -3.37 4.08
CA LYS A 42 12.70 -4.48 5.03
C LYS A 42 14.02 -5.02 5.63
N PRO A 43 15.04 -5.42 4.85
CA PRO A 43 16.28 -5.94 5.43
C PRO A 43 17.03 -4.90 6.28
N ILE A 44 16.86 -3.61 6.02
CA ILE A 44 17.44 -2.53 6.84
C ILE A 44 16.72 -2.47 8.20
N ALA A 45 15.38 -2.56 8.19
CA ALA A 45 14.58 -2.61 9.41
C ALA A 45 14.86 -3.92 10.21
N ASP A 46 14.95 -5.07 9.54
CA ASP A 46 15.31 -6.35 10.16
C ASP A 46 16.68 -6.26 10.86
N ALA A 47 17.68 -5.68 10.19
CA ALA A 47 19.00 -5.46 10.78
C ALA A 47 18.96 -4.49 11.98
N ALA A 48 18.10 -3.46 11.92
CA ALA A 48 17.93 -2.53 13.04
C ALA A 48 17.26 -3.20 14.25
N VAL A 49 16.34 -4.16 14.06
CA VAL A 49 15.77 -4.97 15.14
C VAL A 49 16.85 -5.84 15.80
N LEU A 50 17.68 -6.52 15.01
CA LEU A 50 18.75 -7.37 15.52
C LEU A 50 19.83 -6.59 16.28
N ASN A 51 20.01 -5.32 15.94
CA ASN A 51 20.96 -4.42 16.56
C ASN A 51 20.29 -3.44 17.55
N SER A 52 19.07 -3.73 18.01
CA SER A 52 18.33 -2.84 18.92
C SER A 52 19.01 -2.66 20.28
N ASP A 53 19.90 -3.58 20.66
CA ASP A 53 20.78 -3.46 21.83
C ASP A 53 21.88 -2.39 21.65
N LEU A 54 22.21 -2.03 20.41
CA LEU A 54 23.06 -0.89 20.12
C LEU A 54 22.21 0.37 20.19
N ALA A 55 22.71 1.42 20.85
CA ALA A 55 22.03 2.70 20.90
C ALA A 55 21.87 3.26 19.47
N LEU A 56 20.72 3.01 18.86
CA LEU A 56 20.35 3.57 17.57
C LEU A 56 20.17 5.08 17.73
N GLU A 57 20.65 5.81 16.74
CA GLU A 57 20.54 7.27 16.73
C GLU A 57 19.06 7.67 16.84
N GLU A 58 18.74 8.63 17.72
CA GLU A 58 17.36 9.09 17.95
C GLU A 58 16.68 9.51 16.64
N LYS A 59 17.44 10.15 15.74
CA LYS A 59 16.98 10.54 14.41
C LYS A 59 16.56 9.34 13.56
N LEU A 60 17.30 8.25 13.63
CA LEU A 60 16.99 7.01 12.90
C LEU A 60 15.74 6.35 13.47
N CYS A 61 15.61 6.28 14.80
CA CYS A 61 14.40 5.79 15.46
C CYS A 61 13.16 6.59 15.05
N LYS A 62 13.28 7.92 14.98
CA LYS A 62 12.19 8.79 14.52
C LYS A 62 11.83 8.52 13.04
N SER A 63 12.82 8.37 12.17
CA SER A 63 12.56 8.03 10.76
C SER A 63 11.87 6.67 10.60
N PHE A 64 12.22 5.66 11.42
CA PHE A 64 11.50 4.39 11.39
C PHE A 64 10.07 4.50 11.90
N GLN A 65 9.81 5.35 12.88
CA GLN A 65 8.46 5.62 13.34
C GLN A 65 7.60 6.29 12.27
N GLU A 66 8.13 7.33 11.61
CA GLU A 66 7.43 8.01 10.51
C GLU A 66 7.17 7.04 9.35
N LEU A 67 8.17 6.24 8.98
CA LEU A 67 8.01 5.22 7.94
C LEU A 67 6.92 4.20 8.28
N ASN A 68 6.82 3.75 9.54
CA ASN A 68 5.77 2.80 9.93
C ASN A 68 4.37 3.40 9.75
N GLN A 69 4.19 4.67 10.12
CA GLN A 69 2.93 5.38 9.91
C GLN A 69 2.59 5.49 8.42
N ASP A 70 3.57 5.79 7.58
CA ASP A 70 3.39 5.85 6.13
C ASP A 70 3.05 4.49 5.51
N VAL A 71 3.67 3.41 6.00
CA VAL A 71 3.37 2.03 5.58
C VAL A 71 1.95 1.64 5.96
N ASP A 72 1.53 1.90 7.21
CA ASP A 72 0.17 1.63 7.67
C ASP A 72 -0.85 2.45 6.86
N HIS A 73 -0.60 3.74 6.64
CA HIS A 73 -1.48 4.59 5.84
C HIS A 73 -1.58 4.11 4.39
N SER A 74 -0.45 3.73 3.78
CA SER A 74 -0.42 3.16 2.45
C SER A 74 -1.23 1.86 2.38
N ARG A 75 -1.07 0.97 3.37
CA ARG A 75 -1.81 -0.29 3.47
C ARG A 75 -3.31 -0.03 3.49
N ASP A 76 -3.76 0.90 4.33
CA ASP A 76 -5.17 1.24 4.49
C ASP A 76 -5.73 1.89 3.22
N PHE A 77 -4.97 2.79 2.59
CA PHE A 77 -5.32 3.38 1.30
C PHE A 77 -5.51 2.30 0.23
N PHE A 78 -4.53 1.42 0.03
CA PHE A 78 -4.65 0.36 -0.99
C PHE A 78 -5.71 -0.68 -0.63
N THR A 79 -6.02 -0.91 0.64
CA THR A 79 -7.07 -1.85 1.08
C THR A 79 -8.47 -1.28 0.90
N SER A 80 -8.65 0.02 1.17
CA SER A 80 -9.90 0.74 0.92
C SER A 80 -10.10 1.12 -0.55
N TRP A 81 -9.05 1.00 -1.38
CA TRP A 81 -9.10 1.33 -2.80
C TRP A 81 -10.01 0.35 -3.57
N HIS A 82 -11.16 0.85 -4.03
CA HIS A 82 -12.10 0.10 -4.86
C HIS A 82 -12.09 0.67 -6.29
N PRO A 83 -12.13 -0.15 -7.36
CA PRO A 83 -12.13 0.35 -8.76
C PRO A 83 -13.24 1.37 -9.09
N PHE A 84 -14.32 1.40 -8.29
CA PHE A 84 -15.45 2.32 -8.44
C PHE A 84 -15.43 3.52 -7.46
N SER A 85 -14.42 3.68 -6.60
CA SER A 85 -14.37 4.77 -5.60
C SER A 85 -13.92 6.13 -6.18
N SER A 86 -13.46 6.15 -7.43
CA SER A 86 -13.05 7.37 -8.12
C SER A 86 -14.13 7.83 -9.11
N LYS A 87 -14.70 9.04 -8.89
CA LYS A 87 -15.53 9.75 -9.88
C LYS A 87 -14.85 9.89 -11.25
N VAL A 88 -13.52 9.75 -11.33
CA VAL A 88 -12.72 9.92 -12.55
C VAL A 88 -12.86 8.70 -13.50
N TYR A 89 -13.14 7.51 -12.97
CA TYR A 89 -13.34 6.30 -13.80
C TYR A 89 -14.62 6.37 -14.66
N PHE A 90 -15.62 7.13 -14.19
CA PHE A 90 -16.83 7.39 -14.98
C PHE A 90 -16.56 8.30 -16.19
N VAL A 91 -15.56 9.18 -16.12
CA VAL A 91 -15.36 10.24 -17.11
C VAL A 91 -14.43 9.79 -18.25
N SER A 92 -13.44 8.95 -17.97
CA SER A 92 -12.50 8.47 -19.00
C SER A 92 -13.00 7.23 -19.78
N SER A 93 -14.14 6.67 -19.38
CA SER A 93 -14.79 5.54 -20.06
C SER A 93 -15.77 6.01 -21.15
N HIS A 94 -15.34 6.92 -22.03
CA HIS A 94 -16.09 7.29 -23.24
C HIS A 94 -16.02 6.15 -24.26
N ASN A 95 -16.74 5.05 -23.96
CA ASN A 95 -17.32 4.06 -24.89
C ASN A 95 -18.04 2.94 -24.10
N PHE A 96 -18.69 3.26 -22.97
CA PHE A 96 -19.59 2.30 -22.33
C PHE A 96 -20.94 2.32 -23.06
N SER A 97 -21.10 1.31 -23.91
CA SER A 97 -22.33 0.89 -24.57
C SER A 97 -23.53 1.01 -23.64
N SER A 98 -24.64 1.58 -24.16
CA SER A 98 -25.88 1.98 -23.49
C SER A 98 -26.58 0.90 -22.63
N GLN A 99 -26.04 -0.31 -22.58
CA GLN A 99 -26.61 -1.49 -21.91
C GLN A 99 -26.34 -1.52 -20.39
N VAL A 100 -25.32 -0.82 -19.89
CA VAL A 100 -24.95 -0.87 -18.45
C VAL A 100 -25.78 0.12 -17.62
N ILE A 101 -26.18 1.25 -18.21
CA ILE A 101 -27.01 2.26 -17.52
C ILE A 101 -28.42 1.73 -17.27
N LEU A 102 -28.99 0.97 -18.22
CA LEU A 102 -30.33 0.37 -18.08
C LEU A 102 -30.38 -0.67 -16.95
N LYS A 103 -29.32 -1.47 -16.78
CA LYS A 103 -29.24 -2.46 -15.68
C LYS A 103 -29.09 -1.85 -14.29
N LEU A 104 -28.52 -0.65 -14.16
CA LEU A 104 -28.30 -0.01 -12.86
C LEU A 104 -29.49 0.85 -12.41
N TYR A 105 -30.30 1.37 -13.33
CA TYR A 105 -31.44 2.24 -13.01
C TYR A 105 -32.81 1.56 -13.13
N GLY A 106 -32.87 0.28 -13.48
CA GLY A 106 -34.13 -0.48 -13.49
C GLY A 106 -35.18 0.12 -14.42
N ILE A 107 -34.80 0.40 -15.67
CA ILE A 107 -35.72 0.60 -16.80
C ILE A 107 -35.48 -0.51 -17.81
#